data_AF-A0A382PKB6-F1
#
_entry.id   AF-A0A382PKB6-F1
#
_cell.length_a   1.000
_cell.length_b   1.000
_cell.length_c   1.000
_cell.angle_alpha   90.00
_cell.angle_beta   90.00
_cell.angle_gamma   90.00
#
_symmetry.space_group_name_H-M   'P 1'
#
loop_
_entity.id
_entity.type
_entity.pdbx_description
1 polymer ?
#
loop_
_entity_poly.entity_id
_entity_poly.type
_entity_poly.pdbx_seq_one_letter_code
_entity_poly.pdbx_strand_id
1 'polypeptide(L)'
;MKLETLDLQIIDTHTHFYDPARPQGVPWPGQDDDFLYRRVMPEDYKSLAANQGVKGTVVVEASRWFEDNQWILDLAEADPFLVGFVGNIDIDSDDFESNLNHLAENPLFRGIRLGGGALGDVADQSFISRLDQLASLDLELDLLIDSSLLLSVNTISEKIPNLRIMINHIGHVPIDGQPPDKAWVEG
;
A
#
# COMPACT_ATOMS: atom_id res chain seq x y z
N MET A 1 -14.63 38.11 -5.61
CA MET A 1 -14.89 36.93 -4.76
C MET A 1 -13.52 36.40 -4.36
N LYS A 2 -13.07 36.63 -3.13
CA LYS A 2 -11.84 35.98 -2.65
C LYS A 2 -12.23 34.53 -2.38
N LEU A 3 -11.61 33.58 -3.08
CA LEU A 3 -11.69 32.18 -2.71
C LEU A 3 -11.11 32.10 -1.30
N GLU A 4 -11.95 31.85 -0.32
CA GLU A 4 -11.48 31.40 0.99
C GLU A 4 -10.76 30.08 0.73
N THR A 5 -9.45 30.07 0.92
CA THR A 5 -8.68 28.84 0.94
C THR A 5 -9.18 28.04 2.13
N LEU A 6 -10.07 27.09 1.88
CA LEU A 6 -10.39 26.04 2.84
C LEU A 6 -9.05 25.43 3.28
N ASP A 7 -8.79 25.41 4.58
CA ASP A 7 -7.64 24.70 5.16
C ASP A 7 -7.92 23.20 5.05
N LEU A 8 -7.82 22.69 3.81
CA LEU A 8 -8.04 21.30 3.49
C LEU A 8 -6.84 20.50 3.96
N GLN A 9 -7.09 19.47 4.77
CA GLN A 9 -6.10 18.44 5.06
C GLN A 9 -5.96 17.54 3.82
N ILE A 10 -4.95 17.84 3.00
CA ILE A 10 -4.61 17.01 1.85
C ILE A 10 -3.63 15.93 2.32
N ILE A 11 -4.02 14.66 2.18
CA ILE A 11 -3.15 13.51 2.44
C ILE A 11 -2.84 12.85 1.11
N ASP A 12 -1.56 12.63 0.84
CA ASP A 12 -1.15 11.72 -0.24
C ASP A 12 -1.20 10.29 0.29
N THR A 13 -2.06 9.46 -0.28
CA THR A 13 -2.31 8.13 0.29
C THR A 13 -1.35 7.06 -0.23
N HIS A 14 -0.40 7.39 -1.10
CA HIS A 14 0.44 6.39 -1.74
C HIS A 14 1.84 6.92 -2.06
N THR A 15 2.73 6.82 -1.07
CA THR A 15 4.16 7.13 -1.24
C THR A 15 5.04 5.94 -0.89
N HIS A 16 6.29 5.95 -1.37
CA HIS A 16 7.27 4.91 -1.08
C HIS A 16 8.56 5.53 -0.57
N PHE A 17 9.15 4.94 0.46
CA PHE A 17 10.49 5.27 0.95
C PHE A 17 11.35 4.02 0.96
N TYR A 18 12.59 4.16 0.50
CA TYR A 18 13.53 3.05 0.38
C TYR A 18 14.97 3.57 0.32
N ASP A 19 15.90 2.73 0.74
CA ASP A 19 17.33 3.03 0.73
C ASP A 19 18.12 1.80 0.27
N PRO A 20 18.65 1.81 -0.98
CA PRO A 20 19.47 0.72 -1.51
C PRO A 20 20.75 0.44 -0.69
N ALA A 21 21.18 1.35 0.18
CA ALA A 21 22.35 1.16 1.05
C ALA A 21 22.06 0.35 2.32
N ARG A 22 20.80 -0.02 2.58
CA ARG A 22 20.46 -0.92 3.71
C ARG A 22 21.09 -2.30 3.50
N PRO A 23 21.38 -3.07 4.57
CA PRO A 23 22.17 -4.31 4.47
C PRO A 23 21.63 -5.35 3.46
N GLN A 24 20.31 -5.48 3.36
CA GLN A 24 19.62 -6.36 2.41
C GLN A 24 19.35 -5.70 1.04
N GLY A 25 19.69 -4.42 0.87
CA GLY A 25 19.39 -3.62 -0.31
C GLY A 25 17.89 -3.44 -0.55
N VAL A 26 17.52 -3.23 -1.81
CA VAL A 26 16.12 -3.16 -2.26
C VAL A 26 15.89 -4.18 -3.38
N PRO A 27 14.76 -4.91 -3.38
CA PRO A 27 14.45 -5.88 -4.44
C PRO A 27 13.94 -5.19 -5.72
N TRP A 28 13.40 -3.98 -5.57
CA TRP A 28 13.04 -3.04 -6.61
C TRP A 28 13.25 -1.63 -6.03
N PRO A 29 13.68 -0.63 -6.82
CA PRO A 29 14.06 -0.68 -8.24
C PRO A 29 15.33 -1.51 -8.49
N GLY A 30 15.56 -1.90 -9.75
CA GLY A 30 16.78 -2.61 -10.17
C GLY A 30 18.01 -1.71 -10.17
N GLN A 31 19.21 -2.27 -10.00
CA GLN A 31 20.47 -1.48 -9.93
C GLN A 31 20.80 -0.73 -11.23
N ASP A 32 20.20 -1.16 -12.33
CA ASP A 32 20.30 -0.58 -13.67
C ASP A 32 19.33 0.58 -13.91
N ASP A 33 18.45 0.89 -12.95
CA ASP A 33 17.58 2.06 -13.02
C ASP A 33 18.32 3.32 -12.53
N ASP A 34 18.89 4.06 -13.49
CA ASP A 34 19.65 5.29 -13.25
C ASP A 34 18.88 6.39 -12.49
N PHE A 35 17.54 6.33 -12.45
CA PHE A 35 16.70 7.34 -11.82
C PHE A 35 16.17 6.91 -10.45
N LEU A 36 15.65 5.69 -10.36
CA LEU A 36 15.02 5.16 -9.16
C LEU A 36 16.01 4.48 -8.22
N TYR A 37 17.12 3.91 -8.71
CA TYR A 37 18.09 3.22 -7.85
C TYR A 37 18.95 4.17 -6.99
N ARG A 38 18.29 4.83 -6.07
CA ARG A 38 18.84 5.80 -5.13
C ARG A 38 18.03 5.78 -3.84
N ARG A 39 18.55 6.43 -2.82
CA ARG A 39 17.80 6.67 -1.58
C ARG A 39 16.63 7.65 -1.84
N VAL A 40 15.48 7.33 -1.26
CA VAL A 40 14.25 8.14 -1.27
C VAL A 40 13.63 8.14 0.12
N MET A 41 13.56 9.32 0.75
CA MET A 41 13.19 9.50 2.16
C MET A 41 12.10 10.56 2.38
N PRO A 42 11.51 10.67 3.59
CA PRO A 42 10.52 11.69 3.91
C PRO A 42 10.94 13.12 3.58
N GLU A 43 12.20 13.50 3.79
CA GLU A 43 12.72 14.83 3.46
C GLU A 43 12.68 15.16 1.96
N ASP A 44 12.90 14.16 1.11
CA ASP A 44 12.84 14.31 -0.34
C ASP A 44 11.41 14.62 -0.77
N TYR A 45 10.45 13.86 -0.24
CA TYR A 45 9.04 14.04 -0.55
C TYR A 45 8.48 15.36 0.01
N LYS A 46 8.76 15.69 1.28
CA LYS A 46 8.29 16.95 1.89
C LYS A 46 8.74 18.18 1.12
N SER A 47 9.95 18.15 0.56
CA SER A 47 10.48 19.24 -0.27
C SER A 47 9.66 19.49 -1.54
N LEU A 48 9.05 18.43 -2.10
CA LEU A 48 8.14 18.51 -3.25
C LEU A 48 6.71 18.87 -2.82
N ALA A 49 6.25 18.26 -1.73
CA ALA A 49 4.88 18.32 -1.23
C ALA A 49 4.52 19.69 -0.64
N ALA A 50 5.49 20.43 -0.06
CA ALA A 50 5.27 21.68 0.66
C ALA A 50 4.48 22.73 -0.15
N ASN A 51 4.75 22.84 -1.46
CA ASN A 51 4.08 23.82 -2.33
C ASN A 51 2.74 23.33 -2.90
N GLN A 52 2.38 22.07 -2.68
CA GLN A 52 1.14 21.45 -3.19
C GLN A 52 0.02 21.43 -2.14
N GLY A 53 0.28 21.90 -0.92
CA GLY A 53 -0.70 21.91 0.18
C GLY A 53 -0.89 20.57 0.89
N VAL A 54 -0.13 19.54 0.51
CA VAL A 54 -0.11 18.23 1.18
C VAL A 54 0.37 18.39 2.62
N LYS A 55 -0.36 17.79 3.55
CA LYS A 55 -0.17 17.88 5.01
C LYS A 55 0.34 16.59 5.64
N GLY A 56 0.27 15.49 4.93
CA GLY A 56 0.83 14.22 5.35
C GLY A 56 0.73 13.17 4.25
N THR A 57 1.29 12.01 4.52
CA THR A 57 1.32 10.90 3.58
C THR A 57 1.10 9.56 4.26
N VAL A 58 0.47 8.63 3.54
CA VAL A 58 0.50 7.20 3.86
C VAL A 58 1.63 6.56 3.05
N VAL A 59 2.52 5.86 3.73
CA VAL A 59 3.59 5.11 3.10
C VAL A 59 3.07 3.73 2.75
N VAL A 60 3.37 3.25 1.56
CA VAL A 60 3.09 1.88 1.12
C VAL A 60 4.43 1.18 0.93
N GLU A 61 4.50 -0.09 1.31
CA GLU A 61 5.69 -0.92 1.15
C GLU A 61 6.30 -0.80 -0.26
N ALA A 62 7.63 -0.81 -0.32
CA ALA A 62 8.41 -0.73 -1.55
C ALA A 62 9.23 -2.02 -1.78
N SER A 63 8.99 -3.05 -0.97
CA SER A 63 9.90 -4.17 -0.77
C SER A 63 9.22 -5.30 0.00
N ARG A 64 9.60 -6.54 -0.35
CA ARG A 64 9.16 -7.77 0.32
C ARG A 64 9.96 -8.12 1.57
N TRP A 65 10.95 -7.32 1.97
CA TRP A 65 11.74 -7.62 3.16
C TRP A 65 10.90 -7.33 4.40
N PHE A 66 10.74 -8.33 5.27
CA PHE A 66 9.89 -8.18 6.45
C PHE A 66 10.42 -7.08 7.39
N GLU A 67 11.73 -6.94 7.50
CA GLU A 67 12.41 -5.93 8.32
C GLU A 67 12.16 -4.50 7.84
N ASP A 68 11.69 -4.31 6.61
CA ASP A 68 11.34 -2.98 6.08
C ASP A 68 10.07 -2.44 6.74
N ASN A 69 9.19 -3.30 7.23
CA ASN A 69 8.01 -2.87 7.97
C ASN A 69 8.39 -2.06 9.21
N GLN A 70 9.26 -2.61 10.06
CA GLN A 70 9.68 -1.91 11.27
C GLN A 70 10.46 -0.64 10.94
N TRP A 71 11.32 -0.68 9.92
CA TRP A 71 12.07 0.50 9.50
C TRP A 71 11.16 1.67 9.07
N ILE A 72 10.10 1.40 8.30
CA ILE A 72 9.13 2.44 7.93
C ILE A 72 8.31 2.91 9.13
N LEU A 73 7.91 2.01 10.02
CA LEU A 73 7.21 2.38 11.26
C LEU A 73 8.08 3.30 12.13
N ASP A 74 9.37 3.02 12.27
CA ASP A 74 10.33 3.88 12.99
C ASP A 74 10.43 5.28 12.35
N LEU A 75 10.41 5.36 11.01
CA LEU A 75 10.35 6.65 10.30
C LEU A 75 9.04 7.39 10.59
N ALA A 76 7.91 6.69 10.62
CA ALA A 76 6.60 7.27 10.84
C ALA A 76 6.41 7.76 12.29
N GLU A 77 6.97 7.05 13.26
CA GLU A 77 7.00 7.50 14.66
C GLU A 77 7.84 8.77 14.85
N ALA A 78 8.94 8.89 14.10
CA ALA A 78 9.84 10.03 14.17
C ALA A 78 9.32 11.28 13.43
N ASP A 79 8.40 11.11 12.46
CA ASP A 79 7.94 12.18 11.59
C ASP A 79 6.40 12.19 11.44
N PRO A 80 5.68 13.10 12.13
CA PRO A 80 4.22 13.16 12.09
C PRO A 80 3.63 13.53 10.72
N PHE A 81 4.47 13.85 9.73
CA PHE A 81 4.04 13.96 8.34
C PHE A 81 3.67 12.59 7.73
N LEU A 82 4.18 11.47 8.26
CA LEU A 82 3.79 10.12 7.88
C LEU A 82 2.63 9.69 8.79
N VAL A 83 1.43 9.68 8.24
CA VAL A 83 0.18 9.48 9.01
C VAL A 83 -0.29 8.02 9.03
N GLY A 84 0.37 7.15 8.28
CA GLY A 84 0.11 5.72 8.25
C GLY A 84 1.08 4.97 7.35
N PHE A 85 1.09 3.65 7.51
CA PHE A 85 1.91 2.72 6.75
C PHE A 85 1.12 1.46 6.37
N VAL A 86 1.17 1.10 5.10
CA VAL A 86 0.67 -0.18 4.56
C VAL A 86 1.88 -1.05 4.25
N GLY A 87 2.03 -2.13 5.02
CA GLY A 87 3.22 -2.97 4.98
C GLY A 87 3.16 -4.16 4.02
N ASN A 88 4.17 -5.01 4.11
CA ASN A 88 4.25 -6.26 3.38
C ASN A 88 4.38 -7.43 4.37
N ILE A 89 3.46 -8.39 4.28
CA ILE A 89 3.57 -9.67 4.95
C ILE A 89 3.28 -10.72 3.89
N ASP A 90 4.12 -11.75 3.81
CA ASP A 90 3.80 -12.93 3.01
C ASP A 90 2.55 -13.61 3.57
N ILE A 91 1.45 -13.52 2.83
CA ILE A 91 0.15 -14.06 3.26
C ILE A 91 0.14 -15.58 3.33
N ASP A 92 1.02 -16.25 2.58
CA ASP A 92 1.09 -17.71 2.57
C ASP A 92 2.02 -18.25 3.66
N SER A 93 2.73 -17.37 4.39
CA SER A 93 3.63 -17.75 5.48
C SER A 93 2.88 -18.37 6.68
N ASP A 94 3.52 -19.37 7.30
CA ASP A 94 3.08 -19.93 8.58
C ASP A 94 3.09 -18.87 9.70
N ASP A 95 3.96 -17.85 9.59
CA ASP A 95 4.12 -16.76 10.55
C ASP A 95 3.23 -15.54 10.25
N PHE A 96 2.33 -15.61 9.27
CA PHE A 96 1.50 -14.45 8.89
C PHE A 96 0.70 -13.87 10.06
N GLU A 97 0.03 -14.73 10.84
CA GLU A 97 -0.85 -14.27 11.94
C GLU A 97 -0.03 -13.62 13.07
N SER A 98 1.12 -14.20 13.44
CA SER A 98 1.99 -13.63 14.46
C SER A 98 2.58 -12.29 14.01
N ASN A 99 3.03 -12.21 12.74
CA ASN A 99 3.55 -10.99 12.16
C ASN A 99 2.49 -9.89 12.03
N LEU A 100 1.27 -10.25 11.60
CA LEU A 100 0.15 -9.32 11.50
C LEU A 100 -0.21 -8.72 12.86
N ASN A 101 -0.35 -9.59 13.88
CA ASN A 101 -0.64 -9.14 15.24
C ASN A 101 0.46 -8.24 15.80
N HIS A 102 1.74 -8.59 15.56
CA HIS A 102 2.87 -7.78 16.01
C HIS A 102 2.88 -6.39 15.37
N LEU A 103 2.72 -6.29 14.05
CA LEU A 103 2.70 -5.00 13.35
C LEU A 103 1.46 -4.16 13.73
N ALA A 104 0.32 -4.82 13.98
CA ALA A 104 -0.92 -4.16 14.41
C ALA A 104 -0.84 -3.52 15.81
N GLU A 105 0.17 -3.85 16.63
CA GLU A 105 0.42 -3.16 17.90
C GLU A 105 0.77 -1.68 17.66
N ASN A 106 1.30 -1.33 16.49
CA ASN A 106 1.59 0.04 16.11
C ASN A 106 0.37 0.70 15.45
N PRO A 107 -0.21 1.78 16.02
CA PRO A 107 -1.39 2.44 15.45
C PRO A 107 -1.14 3.13 14.11
N LEU A 108 0.11 3.29 13.67
CA LEU A 108 0.46 3.80 12.33
C LEU A 108 0.43 2.68 11.28
N PHE A 109 0.46 1.41 11.68
CA PHE A 109 0.25 0.30 10.75
C PHE A 109 -1.24 0.25 10.36
N ARG A 110 -1.52 0.39 9.07
CA ARG A 110 -2.89 0.52 8.53
C ARG A 110 -3.35 -0.70 7.74
N GLY A 111 -2.44 -1.57 7.32
CA GLY A 111 -2.79 -2.69 6.47
C GLY A 111 -1.59 -3.35 5.82
N ILE A 112 -1.87 -4.25 4.89
CA ILE A 112 -0.85 -4.84 4.02
C ILE A 112 -1.18 -4.59 2.56
N ARG A 113 -0.16 -4.59 1.71
CA ARG A 113 -0.32 -4.65 0.26
C ARG A 113 -0.05 -6.05 -0.26
N LEU A 114 -0.95 -6.55 -1.11
CA LEU A 114 -0.68 -7.69 -2.00
C LEU A 114 -0.45 -7.18 -3.42
N GLY A 115 0.64 -7.62 -4.06
CA GLY A 115 1.00 -7.14 -5.40
C GLY A 115 1.66 -8.19 -6.29
N GLY A 116 1.74 -7.89 -7.59
CA GLY A 116 2.51 -8.69 -8.56
C GLY A 116 1.93 -10.07 -8.86
N GLY A 117 0.62 -10.24 -8.75
CA GLY A 117 -0.06 -11.54 -8.93
C GLY A 117 -0.24 -12.36 -7.65
N ALA A 118 0.10 -11.79 -6.49
CA ALA A 118 -0.08 -12.43 -5.18
C ALA A 118 -1.52 -12.40 -4.64
N LEU A 119 -2.52 -12.05 -5.46
CA LEU A 119 -3.91 -12.24 -5.03
C LEU A 119 -4.19 -13.75 -5.05
N GLY A 120 -4.34 -14.33 -3.86
CA GLY A 120 -4.60 -15.75 -3.69
C GLY A 120 -5.95 -16.19 -4.29
N ASP A 121 -6.18 -17.49 -4.27
CA ASP A 121 -7.43 -18.07 -4.72
C ASP A 121 -8.58 -17.69 -3.76
N VAL A 122 -9.55 -16.92 -4.26
CA VAL A 122 -10.73 -16.50 -3.48
C VAL A 122 -11.67 -17.66 -3.11
N ALA A 123 -11.46 -18.84 -3.70
CA ALA A 123 -12.10 -20.08 -3.29
C ALA A 123 -11.39 -20.79 -2.12
N ASP A 124 -10.13 -20.43 -1.82
CA ASP A 124 -9.40 -20.97 -0.69
C ASP A 124 -9.86 -20.34 0.62
N GLN A 125 -10.40 -21.17 1.51
CA GLN A 125 -10.88 -20.74 2.82
C GLN A 125 -9.76 -20.25 3.73
N SER A 126 -8.53 -20.76 3.56
CA SER A 126 -7.36 -20.31 4.32
C SER A 126 -7.03 -18.85 3.97
N PHE A 127 -6.94 -18.55 2.67
CA PHE A 127 -6.73 -17.20 2.17
C PHE A 127 -7.81 -16.23 2.66
N ILE A 128 -9.09 -16.60 2.51
CA ILE A 128 -10.21 -15.77 3.00
C ILE A 128 -10.14 -15.56 4.51
N SER A 129 -9.79 -16.59 5.29
CA SER A 129 -9.65 -16.46 6.74
C SER A 129 -8.53 -15.51 7.14
N ARG A 130 -7.42 -15.48 6.39
CA ARG A 130 -6.33 -14.52 6.62
C ARG A 130 -6.78 -13.09 6.33
N LEU A 131 -7.53 -12.86 5.24
CA LEU A 131 -8.11 -11.55 4.96
C LEU A 131 -9.12 -11.09 6.03
N ASP A 132 -9.88 -12.02 6.61
CA ASP A 132 -10.81 -11.73 7.72
C ASP A 132 -10.07 -11.30 9.00
N GLN A 133 -8.83 -11.78 9.22
CA GLN A 133 -7.98 -11.30 10.31
C GLN A 133 -7.62 -9.81 10.15
N LEU A 134 -7.35 -9.34 8.92
CA LEU A 134 -7.15 -7.90 8.69
C LEU A 134 -8.39 -7.10 9.09
N ALA A 135 -9.57 -7.52 8.62
CA ALA A 135 -10.83 -6.85 8.96
C ALA A 135 -11.09 -6.83 10.48
N SER A 136 -10.79 -7.94 11.17
CA SER A 136 -10.96 -8.07 12.62
C SER A 136 -10.04 -7.14 13.43
N LEU A 137 -8.89 -6.76 12.86
CA LEU A 137 -7.93 -5.83 13.44
C LEU A 137 -8.13 -4.38 12.97
N ASP A 138 -9.20 -4.10 12.22
CA ASP A 138 -9.44 -2.81 11.56
C ASP A 138 -8.28 -2.37 10.65
N LEU A 139 -7.68 -3.33 9.94
CA LEU A 139 -6.63 -3.14 8.95
C LEU A 139 -7.20 -3.22 7.53
N GLU A 140 -6.58 -2.48 6.61
CA GLU A 140 -6.94 -2.47 5.19
C GLU A 140 -6.09 -3.43 4.34
N LEU A 141 -6.60 -3.71 3.15
CA LEU A 141 -5.92 -4.47 2.11
C LEU A 141 -5.68 -3.59 0.89
N ASP A 142 -4.43 -3.25 0.62
CA ASP A 142 -4.01 -2.65 -0.64
C ASP A 142 -3.80 -3.74 -1.70
N LEU A 143 -4.31 -3.49 -2.91
CA LEU A 143 -4.21 -4.41 -4.03
C LEU A 143 -3.54 -3.76 -5.23
N LEU A 144 -2.34 -4.23 -5.54
CA LEU A 144 -1.61 -3.93 -6.76
C LEU A 144 -1.93 -5.01 -7.82
N ILE A 145 -3.03 -4.79 -8.53
CA ILE A 145 -3.64 -5.74 -9.46
C ILE A 145 -3.95 -5.07 -10.81
N ASP A 146 -4.25 -5.89 -11.81
CA ASP A 146 -4.85 -5.45 -13.07
C ASP A 146 -6.36 -5.76 -13.14
N SER A 147 -6.99 -5.38 -14.25
CA SER A 147 -8.43 -5.54 -14.48
C SER A 147 -8.92 -6.99 -14.43
N SER A 148 -8.05 -7.98 -14.67
CA SER A 148 -8.45 -9.40 -14.68
C SER A 148 -8.82 -9.94 -13.30
N LEU A 149 -8.40 -9.25 -12.23
CA LEU A 149 -8.64 -9.66 -10.85
C LEU A 149 -9.79 -8.89 -10.17
N LEU A 150 -10.44 -7.94 -10.83
CA LEU A 150 -11.51 -7.14 -10.21
C LEU A 150 -12.71 -7.98 -9.75
N LEU A 151 -13.07 -9.04 -10.47
CA LEU A 151 -14.10 -9.98 -10.04
C LEU A 151 -13.71 -10.75 -8.77
N SER A 152 -12.43 -11.08 -8.61
CA SER A 152 -11.90 -11.67 -7.37
C SER A 152 -12.00 -10.67 -6.23
N VAL A 153 -11.72 -9.39 -6.46
CA VAL A 153 -11.92 -8.32 -5.47
C VAL A 153 -13.38 -8.18 -5.07
N ASN A 154 -14.32 -8.21 -6.02
CA ASN A 154 -15.76 -8.22 -5.71
C ASN A 154 -16.16 -9.43 -4.87
N THR A 155 -15.59 -10.61 -5.17
CA THR A 155 -15.85 -11.81 -4.37
C THR A 155 -15.33 -11.66 -2.93
N ILE A 156 -14.17 -11.04 -2.74
CA ILE A 156 -13.62 -10.75 -1.40
C ILE A 156 -14.52 -9.75 -0.67
N SER A 157 -14.96 -8.68 -1.32
CA SER A 157 -15.81 -7.65 -0.69
C SER A 157 -17.19 -8.20 -0.29
N GLU A 158 -17.75 -9.14 -1.05
CA GLU A 158 -18.98 -9.84 -0.69
C GLU A 158 -18.80 -10.79 0.49
N LYS A 159 -17.67 -11.50 0.56
CA LYS A 159 -17.35 -12.44 1.64
C LYS A 159 -16.99 -11.75 2.96
N ILE A 160 -16.28 -10.62 2.88
CA ILE A 160 -15.74 -9.89 4.03
C ILE A 160 -16.15 -8.41 3.93
N PRO A 161 -17.44 -8.08 4.14
CA PRO A 161 -17.99 -6.74 3.88
C PRO A 161 -17.40 -5.62 4.76
N ASN A 162 -16.70 -5.97 5.84
CA ASN A 162 -16.04 -5.00 6.72
C ASN A 162 -14.57 -4.78 6.37
N LEU A 163 -13.99 -5.55 5.44
CA LEU A 163 -12.61 -5.33 4.99
C LEU A 163 -12.54 -4.08 4.12
N ARG A 164 -11.70 -3.12 4.52
CA ARG A 164 -11.38 -1.98 3.68
C ARG A 164 -10.41 -2.43 2.60
N ILE A 165 -10.75 -2.19 1.34
CA ILE A 165 -9.94 -2.60 0.18
C ILE A 165 -9.58 -1.35 -0.62
N MET A 166 -8.28 -1.15 -0.86
CA MET A 166 -7.73 -0.07 -1.68
C MET A 166 -7.16 -0.65 -2.97
N ILE A 167 -7.75 -0.31 -4.11
CA ILE A 167 -7.22 -0.72 -5.42
C ILE A 167 -6.16 0.30 -5.85
N ASN A 168 -4.90 -0.14 -5.94
CA ASN A 168 -3.81 0.73 -6.36
C ASN A 168 -3.88 1.04 -7.85
N HIS A 169 -3.36 2.22 -8.23
CA HIS A 169 -3.17 2.66 -9.61
C HIS A 169 -4.37 2.44 -10.55
N ILE A 170 -5.59 2.57 -10.01
CA ILE A 170 -6.84 2.42 -10.79
C ILE A 170 -6.92 1.03 -11.46
N GLY A 171 -6.39 0.00 -10.78
CA GLY A 171 -6.38 -1.38 -11.27
C GLY A 171 -5.51 -1.56 -12.52
N HIS A 172 -4.42 -0.81 -12.62
CA HIS A 172 -3.49 -0.80 -13.77
C HIS A 172 -4.20 -0.69 -15.12
N VAL A 173 -5.27 0.10 -15.20
CA VAL A 173 -5.94 0.37 -16.46
C VAL A 173 -4.93 0.96 -17.46
N PRO A 174 -4.79 0.41 -18.67
CA PRO A 174 -3.90 0.98 -19.67
C PRO A 174 -4.26 2.43 -19.99
N ILE A 175 -3.28 3.33 -19.96
CA ILE A 175 -3.44 4.74 -20.31
C ILE A 175 -2.78 4.99 -21.67
N ASP A 176 -3.51 4.69 -22.74
CA ASP A 176 -3.06 4.81 -24.13
C ASP A 176 -3.89 5.81 -24.97
N GLY A 177 -4.83 6.50 -24.32
CA GLY A 177 -5.75 7.44 -24.96
C GLY A 177 -6.96 6.79 -25.64
N GLN A 178 -7.13 5.47 -25.54
CA GLN A 178 -8.34 4.76 -25.96
C GLN A 178 -9.35 4.63 -24.79
N PRO A 179 -10.63 4.31 -25.08
CA PRO A 179 -11.56 3.91 -24.04
C PRO A 179 -11.04 2.68 -23.26
N PRO A 180 -11.28 2.60 -21.95
CA PRO A 180 -10.87 1.45 -21.15
C PRO A 180 -11.57 0.17 -21.63
N ASP A 181 -10.96 -0.99 -21.33
CA ASP A 181 -11.55 -2.29 -21.64
C ASP A 181 -12.95 -2.41 -21.03
N LYS A 182 -13.87 -3.02 -21.79
CA LYS A 182 -15.25 -3.23 -21.37
C LYS A 182 -15.35 -4.01 -20.05
N ALA A 183 -14.49 -5.01 -19.83
CA ALA A 183 -14.44 -5.76 -18.58
C ALA A 183 -14.12 -4.86 -17.38
N TRP A 184 -13.19 -3.91 -17.55
CA TRP A 184 -12.86 -2.92 -16.51
C TRP A 184 -14.05 -1.99 -16.21
N VAL A 185 -14.81 -1.58 -17.24
CA VAL A 185 -16.00 -0.73 -17.08
C VAL A 185 -17.15 -1.46 -16.39
N GLU A 186 -17.32 -2.75 -16.67
CA GLU A 186 -18.42 -3.55 -16.13
C GLU A 186 -18.16 -4.05 -14.70
N GLY A 187 -16.89 -4.23 -14.31
CA GLY A 187 -16.49 -4.72 -12.99
C GLY A 187 -16.47 -6.24 -12.92
#